data_AF-A0A8I1EAM0-F1
#
_entry.id   AF-A0A8I1EAM0-F1
#
_cell.length_a   1.000
_cell.length_b   1.000
_cell.length_c   1.000
_cell.angle_alpha   90.00
_cell.angle_beta   90.00
_cell.angle_gamma   90.00
#
_symmetry.space_group_name_H-M   'P 1'
#
loop_
_entity.id
_entity.type
_entity.pdbx_description
1 polymer ?
#
loop_
_entity_poly.entity_id
_entity_poly.type
_entity_poly.pdbx_seq_one_letter_code
_entity_poly.pdbx_strand_id
1 'polypeptide(L)'
;MLSPTSYELSVTVACGHNQFIKLRYRGTREKNEQIADAKTMMCDECRSQIRAWMEADNGEQKFSMDFPPLTGTPKQIPWATSIRKARYEKFGAMMQVLSRMSDNELAKNTWKALYLMLMVTESRHWIDNRDFAFTDLNLFYEVSNLMKDPGRNKGAVMGNGPYSYFREKAPFVLQRIALFDVAILPTVDVMPTIYT
;
A
#
# COMPACT_ATOMS: atom_id res chain seq x y z
N MET A 1 -35.87 -3.88 -20.87
CA MET A 1 -34.56 -3.78 -20.18
C MET A 1 -33.83 -2.57 -20.75
N LEU A 2 -33.45 -1.59 -19.94
CA LEU A 2 -32.63 -0.46 -20.40
C LEU A 2 -31.19 -0.94 -20.62
N SER A 3 -30.67 -0.79 -21.83
CA SER A 3 -29.24 -1.02 -22.11
C SER A 3 -28.39 -0.05 -21.28
N PRO A 4 -27.28 -0.52 -20.68
CA PRO A 4 -26.39 0.37 -19.93
C PRO A 4 -25.79 1.39 -20.90
N THR A 5 -25.99 2.68 -20.62
CA THR A 5 -25.37 3.74 -21.40
C THR A 5 -23.92 3.89 -20.96
N SER A 6 -22.97 3.81 -21.90
CA SER A 6 -21.56 4.03 -21.62
C SER A 6 -21.21 5.50 -21.80
N TYR A 7 -20.65 6.13 -20.76
CA TYR A 7 -20.18 7.51 -20.80
C TYR A 7 -18.76 7.59 -20.26
N GLU A 8 -17.95 8.47 -20.85
CA GLU A 8 -16.62 8.82 -20.32
C GLU A 8 -16.72 10.09 -19.48
N LEU A 9 -16.12 10.06 -18.30
CA LEU A 9 -16.09 11.17 -17.36
C LEU A 9 -14.67 11.35 -16.84
N SER A 10 -14.18 12.59 -16.82
CA SER A 10 -12.94 12.93 -16.10
C SER A 10 -13.22 13.03 -14.60
N VAL A 11 -12.48 12.27 -13.79
CA VAL A 11 -12.57 12.26 -12.33
C VAL A 11 -11.19 12.46 -11.73
N THR A 12 -11.07 13.32 -10.72
CA THR A 12 -9.87 13.43 -9.88
C THR A 12 -9.80 12.24 -8.93
N VAL A 13 -8.78 11.40 -9.07
CA VAL A 13 -8.64 10.14 -8.32
C VAL A 13 -7.70 10.28 -7.12
N ALA A 14 -7.41 9.19 -6.41
CA ALA A 14 -6.72 9.24 -5.10
C ALA A 14 -5.33 9.90 -5.14
N CYS A 15 -4.63 9.84 -6.27
CA CYS A 15 -3.32 10.47 -6.47
C CYS A 15 -3.41 11.96 -6.86
N GLY A 16 -4.61 12.55 -6.96
CA GLY A 16 -4.82 13.94 -7.37
C GLY A 16 -4.83 14.18 -8.88
N HIS A 17 -4.48 13.17 -9.70
CA HIS A 17 -4.56 13.27 -11.16
C HIS A 17 -5.99 13.10 -11.66
N ASN A 18 -6.28 13.72 -12.81
CA ASN A 18 -7.54 13.50 -13.53
C ASN A 18 -7.41 12.27 -14.43
N GLN A 19 -8.39 11.36 -14.35
CA GLN A 19 -8.48 10.17 -15.20
C GLN A 19 -9.86 10.08 -15.84
N PHE A 20 -9.90 9.73 -17.12
CA PHE A 20 -11.13 9.36 -17.80
C PHE A 20 -11.54 7.95 -17.38
N ILE A 21 -12.75 7.83 -16.82
CA ILE A 21 -13.36 6.55 -16.46
C ILE A 21 -14.54 6.27 -17.37
N LYS A 22 -14.66 5.01 -17.80
CA LYS A 22 -15.84 4.51 -18.52
C LYS A 22 -16.87 4.05 -17.52
N LEU A 23 -17.98 4.77 -17.44
CA LEU A 23 -19.11 4.43 -16.58
C LEU A 23 -20.10 3.56 -17.34
N ARG A 24 -20.63 2.51 -16.70
CA ARG A 24 -21.74 1.69 -17.22
C ARG A 24 -22.77 1.54 -16.12
N TYR A 25 -23.85 2.29 -16.19
CA TYR A 25 -24.87 2.30 -15.13
C TYR A 25 -26.28 2.27 -15.69
N ARG A 26 -27.22 1.79 -14.88
CA ARG A 26 -28.67 1.74 -15.17
C ARG A 26 -29.46 2.84 -14.46
N GLY A 27 -28.84 3.54 -13.51
CA GLY A 27 -29.46 4.66 -12.79
C GLY A 27 -28.45 5.51 -12.01
N THR A 28 -28.93 6.61 -11.42
CA THR A 28 -28.10 7.63 -10.76
C THR A 28 -27.32 7.08 -9.55
N ARG A 29 -27.88 6.11 -8.81
CA ARG A 29 -27.20 5.51 -7.66
C ARG A 29 -25.92 4.77 -8.09
N GLU A 30 -26.04 3.87 -9.04
CA GLU A 30 -24.91 3.10 -9.59
C GLU A 30 -23.86 4.01 -10.25
N LYS A 31 -24.30 5.08 -10.92
CA LYS A 31 -23.39 6.12 -11.43
C LYS A 31 -22.56 6.74 -10.30
N ASN A 32 -23.22 7.15 -9.22
CA ASN A 32 -22.56 7.80 -8.08
C ASN A 32 -21.63 6.84 -7.33
N GLU A 33 -22.01 5.57 -7.20
CA GLU A 33 -21.18 4.50 -6.64
C GLU A 33 -19.89 4.32 -7.48
N GLN A 34 -19.99 4.20 -8.81
CA GLN A 34 -18.81 4.06 -9.67
C GLN A 34 -17.89 5.30 -9.64
N ILE A 35 -18.46 6.51 -9.55
CA ILE A 35 -17.67 7.74 -9.39
C ILE A 35 -16.97 7.76 -8.03
N ALA A 36 -17.67 7.37 -6.96
CA ALA A 36 -17.09 7.29 -5.62
C ALA A 36 -15.94 6.28 -5.58
N ASP A 37 -16.13 5.08 -6.15
CA ASP A 37 -15.09 4.06 -6.24
C ASP A 37 -13.88 4.57 -7.02
N ALA A 38 -14.10 5.18 -8.18
CA ALA A 38 -13.02 5.74 -9.00
C ALA A 38 -12.19 6.78 -8.25
N LYS A 39 -12.83 7.66 -7.46
CA LYS A 39 -12.12 8.64 -6.61
C LYS A 39 -11.21 8.00 -5.56
N THR A 40 -11.47 6.74 -5.20
CA THR A 40 -10.66 5.99 -4.22
C THR A 40 -9.53 5.18 -4.84
N MET A 41 -9.45 5.10 -6.17
CA MET A 41 -8.42 4.34 -6.86
C MET A 41 -7.26 5.26 -7.29
N MET A 42 -6.06 4.70 -7.42
CA MET A 42 -4.94 5.37 -8.08
C MET A 42 -5.11 5.34 -9.60
N CYS A 43 -4.61 6.37 -10.29
CA CYS A 43 -4.68 6.45 -11.75
C CYS A 43 -3.77 5.44 -12.47
N ASP A 44 -4.03 5.21 -13.76
CA ASP A 44 -3.26 4.26 -14.57
C ASP A 44 -1.83 4.71 -14.84
N GLU A 45 -1.57 6.02 -14.88
CA GLU A 45 -0.21 6.57 -14.97
C GLU A 45 0.61 6.23 -13.73
N CYS A 46 0.08 6.49 -12.53
CA CYS A 46 0.77 6.16 -11.28
C CYS A 46 0.95 4.63 -11.11
N ARG A 47 -0.04 3.82 -11.53
CA ARG A 47 0.10 2.35 -11.57
C ARG A 47 1.25 1.93 -12.48
N SER A 48 1.35 2.53 -13.67
CA SER A 48 2.40 2.24 -14.65
C SER A 48 3.77 2.64 -14.12
N GLN A 49 3.86 3.78 -13.43
CA GLN A 49 5.10 4.23 -12.79
C GLN A 49 5.56 3.28 -11.68
N ILE A 50 4.65 2.79 -10.82
CA ILE A 50 4.99 1.80 -9.80
C ILE A 50 5.44 0.48 -10.45
N ARG A 51 4.79 0.02 -11.52
CA ARG A 51 5.24 -1.16 -12.28
C ARG A 51 6.64 -0.97 -12.84
N ALA A 52 6.92 0.19 -13.43
CA ALA A 52 8.25 0.50 -13.92
C ALA A 52 9.31 0.40 -12.81
N TRP A 53 9.01 0.84 -11.58
CA TRP A 53 9.93 0.66 -10.46
C TRP A 53 10.07 -0.79 -10.00
N MET A 54 9.00 -1.60 -10.05
CA MET A 54 9.05 -3.02 -9.71
C MET A 54 9.82 -3.86 -10.74
N GLU A 55 9.76 -3.47 -12.01
CA GLU A 55 10.39 -4.17 -13.14
C GLU A 55 11.80 -3.64 -13.44
N ALA A 56 12.16 -2.47 -12.92
CA ALA A 56 13.50 -1.91 -13.07
C ALA A 56 14.56 -2.75 -12.36
N ASP A 57 15.75 -2.81 -12.96
CA ASP A 57 16.95 -3.23 -12.25
C ASP A 57 17.33 -2.13 -11.25
N ASN A 58 16.93 -2.32 -10.00
CA ASN A 58 17.20 -1.39 -8.90
C ASN A 58 18.60 -1.61 -8.28
N GLY A 59 19.42 -2.49 -8.87
CA GLY A 59 20.71 -2.92 -8.35
C GLY A 59 20.60 -3.86 -7.15
N GLU A 60 21.73 -4.13 -6.51
CA GLU A 60 21.83 -5.11 -5.42
C GLU A 60 21.70 -4.49 -4.01
N GLN A 61 21.87 -3.17 -3.89
CA GLN A 61 21.83 -2.49 -2.60
C GLN A 61 20.41 -2.41 -2.07
N LYS A 62 20.10 -3.20 -1.04
CA LYS A 62 18.81 -3.17 -0.34
C LYS A 62 18.76 -2.08 0.71
N PHE A 63 17.55 -1.55 0.92
CA PHE A 63 17.27 -0.60 1.99
C PHE A 63 17.52 -1.21 3.36
N SER A 64 18.41 -0.62 4.16
CA SER A 64 18.73 -1.12 5.50
C SER A 64 17.59 -0.85 6.47
N MET A 65 17.01 -1.90 7.03
CA MET A 65 15.99 -1.80 8.07
C MET A 65 16.00 -3.01 9.00
N ASP A 66 15.60 -2.78 10.24
CA ASP A 66 15.38 -3.84 11.22
C ASP A 66 13.93 -4.32 11.14
N PHE A 67 13.76 -5.64 11.12
CA PHE A 67 12.44 -6.24 11.14
C PHE A 67 12.03 -6.57 12.57
N PRO A 68 10.82 -6.18 13.01
CA PRO A 68 10.33 -6.55 14.32
C PRO A 68 10.18 -8.09 14.39
N PRO A 69 10.34 -8.67 15.59
CA PRO A 69 10.13 -10.10 15.77
C PRO A 69 8.68 -10.48 15.40
N LEU A 70 8.51 -11.63 14.74
CA LEU A 70 7.19 -12.14 14.42
C LEU A 70 6.59 -12.83 15.64
N THR A 71 5.28 -12.63 15.86
CA THR A 71 4.49 -13.31 16.88
C THR A 71 3.68 -14.44 16.25
N GLY A 72 3.41 -15.51 17.00
CA GLY A 72 2.67 -16.67 16.52
C GLY A 72 3.15 -17.98 17.14
N THR A 73 2.64 -19.10 16.61
CA THR A 73 3.09 -20.42 17.08
C THR A 73 4.50 -20.75 16.58
N PRO A 74 5.24 -21.65 17.27
CA PRO A 74 6.56 -22.08 16.83
C PRO A 74 6.61 -22.65 15.40
N LYS A 75 5.48 -23.16 14.89
CA LYS A 75 5.36 -23.65 13.50
C LYS A 75 5.11 -22.54 12.49
N GLN A 76 4.40 -21.48 12.88
CA GLN A 76 4.06 -20.38 11.98
C GLN A 76 5.23 -19.42 11.76
N ILE A 77 6.00 -19.14 12.82
CA ILE A 77 7.08 -18.13 12.78
C ILE A 77 8.11 -18.41 11.67
N PRO A 78 8.64 -19.64 11.49
CA PRO A 78 9.60 -19.92 10.42
C PRO A 78 9.02 -19.72 9.02
N TRP A 79 7.74 -20.09 8.82
CA TRP A 79 7.08 -19.94 7.52
C TRP A 79 6.77 -18.48 7.21
N ALA A 80 6.23 -17.73 8.17
CA ALA A 80 6.00 -16.30 8.00
C ALA A 80 7.32 -15.53 7.76
N THR A 81 8.40 -15.94 8.44
CA THR A 81 9.74 -15.40 8.22
C THR A 81 10.21 -15.62 6.79
N SER A 82 10.00 -16.80 6.19
CA SER A 82 10.41 -17.05 4.81
C SER A 82 9.61 -16.23 3.80
N ILE A 83 8.30 -16.03 4.03
CA ILE A 83 7.46 -15.16 3.21
C ILE A 83 7.94 -13.71 3.30
N ARG A 84 8.15 -13.18 4.52
CA ARG A 84 8.63 -11.81 4.74
C ARG A 84 10.00 -11.60 4.10
N LYS A 85 10.92 -12.56 4.25
CA LYS A 85 12.24 -12.52 3.61
C LYS A 85 12.12 -12.48 2.09
N ALA A 86 11.29 -13.32 1.47
CA ALA A 86 11.10 -13.31 0.02
C ALA A 86 10.57 -11.96 -0.50
N ARG A 87 9.70 -11.28 0.26
CA ARG A 87 9.23 -9.93 -0.10
C ARG A 87 10.32 -8.87 0.05
N TYR A 88 11.13 -8.94 1.10
CA TYR A 88 12.29 -8.05 1.26
C TYR A 88 13.35 -8.27 0.18
N GLU A 89 13.61 -9.52 -0.20
CA GLU A 89 14.49 -9.85 -1.32
C GLU A 89 13.98 -9.22 -2.63
N LYS A 90 12.66 -9.26 -2.87
CA LYS A 90 12.04 -8.68 -4.07
C LYS A 90 12.07 -7.14 -4.07
N PHE A 91 11.72 -6.50 -2.97
CA PHE A 91 11.45 -5.06 -2.93
C PHE A 91 12.54 -4.21 -2.26
N GLY A 92 13.50 -4.82 -1.58
CA GLY A 92 14.50 -4.09 -0.79
C GLY A 92 15.34 -3.11 -1.61
N ALA A 93 15.74 -3.47 -2.82
CA ALA A 93 16.48 -2.57 -3.72
C ALA A 93 15.59 -1.44 -4.26
N MET A 94 14.35 -1.75 -4.62
CA MET A 94 13.35 -0.74 -4.99
C MET A 94 13.13 0.27 -3.86
N MET A 95 13.02 -0.19 -2.60
CA MET A 95 12.91 0.71 -1.43
C MET A 95 14.12 1.65 -1.32
N GLN A 96 15.33 1.18 -1.63
CA GLN A 96 16.55 2.00 -1.61
C GLN A 96 16.55 3.08 -2.71
N VAL A 97 15.98 2.79 -3.87
CA VAL A 97 15.80 3.75 -4.95
C VAL A 97 14.73 4.78 -4.57
N LEU A 98 13.56 4.32 -4.13
CA LEU A 98 12.45 5.18 -3.72
C LEU A 98 12.82 6.10 -2.56
N SER A 99 13.69 5.65 -1.64
CA SER A 99 14.12 6.48 -0.50
C SER A 99 14.92 7.71 -0.92
N ARG A 100 15.46 7.73 -2.15
CA ARG A 100 16.21 8.86 -2.71
C ARG A 100 15.33 9.84 -3.48
N MET A 101 14.04 9.52 -3.64
CA MET A 101 13.06 10.32 -4.38
C MET A 101 12.13 11.10 -3.44
N SER A 102 12.68 11.81 -2.46
CA SER A 102 11.92 12.49 -1.39
C SER A 102 10.90 13.53 -1.89
N ASP A 103 11.14 14.13 -3.05
CA ASP A 103 10.24 15.14 -3.62
C ASP A 103 9.08 14.53 -4.41
N ASN A 104 9.07 13.21 -4.61
CA ASN A 104 8.03 12.50 -5.34
C ASN A 104 7.03 11.84 -4.38
N GLU A 105 5.82 12.38 -4.29
CA GLU A 105 4.75 11.85 -3.40
C GLU A 105 4.34 10.41 -3.72
N LEU A 106 4.34 10.01 -5.00
CA LEU A 106 4.07 8.63 -5.39
C LEU A 106 5.17 7.71 -4.88
N ALA A 107 6.44 8.11 -5.00
CA ALA A 107 7.57 7.34 -4.50
C ALA A 107 7.52 7.22 -2.97
N LYS A 108 7.24 8.32 -2.26
CA LYS A 108 7.08 8.32 -0.80
C LYS A 108 5.97 7.37 -0.33
N ASN A 109 4.79 7.45 -0.92
CA ASN A 109 3.68 6.57 -0.54
C ASN A 109 3.94 5.10 -0.92
N THR A 110 4.64 4.85 -2.04
CA THR A 110 5.07 3.50 -2.43
C THR A 110 6.09 2.93 -1.44
N TRP A 111 7.06 3.73 -1.02
CA TRP A 111 8.01 3.35 0.02
C TRP A 111 7.30 3.04 1.35
N LYS A 112 6.37 3.90 1.78
CA LYS A 112 5.59 3.72 3.01
C LYS A 112 4.75 2.42 2.97
N ALA A 113 4.14 2.09 1.82
CA ALA A 113 3.39 0.86 1.65
C ALA A 113 4.27 -0.39 1.82
N LEU A 114 5.46 -0.39 1.20
CA LEU A 114 6.44 -1.48 1.32
C LEU A 114 7.00 -1.57 2.74
N TYR A 115 7.23 -0.44 3.39
CA TYR A 115 7.66 -0.41 4.79
C TYR A 115 6.60 -1.04 5.70
N LEU A 116 5.34 -0.58 5.63
CA LEU A 116 4.24 -1.17 6.42
C LEU A 116 4.14 -2.68 6.18
N MET A 117 4.24 -3.12 4.92
CA MET A 117 4.24 -4.53 4.57
C MET A 117 5.24 -5.32 5.41
N LEU A 118 6.50 -4.86 5.47
CA LEU A 118 7.58 -5.54 6.17
C LEU A 118 7.50 -5.44 7.70
N MET A 119 6.76 -4.44 8.21
CA MET A 119 6.57 -4.24 9.66
C MET A 119 5.42 -5.06 10.26
N VAL A 120 4.64 -5.80 9.47
CA VAL A 120 3.61 -6.71 10.01
C VAL A 120 4.27 -7.77 10.89
N THR A 121 3.83 -7.87 12.16
CA THR A 121 4.42 -8.76 13.17
C THR A 121 3.68 -10.09 13.32
N GLU A 122 2.40 -10.18 12.95
CA GLU A 122 1.62 -11.40 13.15
C GLU A 122 1.92 -12.46 12.07
N SER A 123 2.50 -13.60 12.47
CA SER A 123 2.86 -14.69 11.55
C SER A 123 1.65 -15.23 10.78
N ARG A 124 0.50 -15.30 11.45
CA ARG A 124 -0.75 -15.75 10.82
C ARG A 124 -1.15 -14.84 9.66
N HIS A 125 -1.00 -13.53 9.80
CA HIS A 125 -1.36 -12.57 8.76
C HIS A 125 -0.51 -12.76 7.49
N TRP A 126 0.80 -13.00 7.66
CA TRP A 126 1.70 -13.36 6.55
C TRP A 126 1.25 -14.63 5.81
N ILE A 127 0.88 -15.67 6.56
CA ILE A 127 0.51 -16.97 6.02
C ILE A 127 -0.85 -16.93 5.32
N ASP A 128 -1.86 -16.38 5.99
CA ASP A 128 -3.26 -16.38 5.51
C ASP A 128 -3.41 -15.48 4.27
N ASN A 129 -2.60 -14.42 4.15
CA ASN A 129 -2.71 -13.45 3.06
C ASN A 129 -1.56 -13.53 2.03
N ARG A 130 -0.71 -14.57 2.09
CA ARG A 130 0.49 -14.73 1.24
C ARG A 130 0.23 -14.59 -0.27
N ASP A 131 -0.95 -15.01 -0.70
CA ASP A 131 -1.36 -15.08 -2.11
C ASP A 131 -2.06 -13.79 -2.59
N PHE A 132 -2.38 -12.86 -1.68
CA PHE A 132 -3.13 -11.64 -2.01
C PHE A 132 -2.46 -10.36 -1.46
N ALA A 133 -2.35 -10.21 -0.14
CA ALA A 133 -1.91 -8.96 0.53
C ALA A 133 -0.47 -8.55 0.21
N PHE A 134 0.34 -9.46 -0.30
CA PHE A 134 1.75 -9.25 -0.57
C PHE A 134 2.09 -9.29 -2.06
N THR A 135 1.07 -9.16 -2.92
CA THR A 135 1.23 -9.15 -4.37
C THR A 135 1.44 -7.73 -4.91
N ASP A 136 1.96 -7.66 -6.14
CA ASP A 136 2.18 -6.41 -6.88
C ASP A 136 0.86 -5.67 -7.12
N LEU A 137 -0.25 -6.41 -7.30
CA LEU A 137 -1.59 -5.84 -7.37
C LEU A 137 -1.99 -5.17 -6.05
N ASN A 138 -1.72 -5.83 -4.91
CA ASN A 138 -2.08 -5.28 -3.61
C ASN A 138 -1.29 -4.02 -3.27
N LEU A 139 -0.03 -3.92 -3.73
CA LEU A 139 0.77 -2.71 -3.56
C LEU A 139 0.03 -1.46 -4.07
N PHE A 140 -0.69 -1.54 -5.19
CA PHE A 140 -1.48 -0.40 -5.68
C PHE A 140 -2.60 0.00 -4.72
N TYR A 141 -3.26 -0.96 -4.07
CA TYR A 141 -4.29 -0.68 -3.07
C TYR A 141 -3.69 -0.07 -1.81
N GLU A 142 -2.56 -0.59 -1.33
CA GLU A 142 -1.83 -0.04 -0.18
C GLU A 142 -1.43 1.42 -0.42
N VAL A 143 -0.83 1.72 -1.58
CA VAL A 143 -0.45 3.09 -1.96
C VAL A 143 -1.68 3.98 -2.07
N SER A 144 -2.76 3.49 -2.69
CA SER A 144 -4.01 4.23 -2.78
C SER A 144 -4.59 4.53 -1.40
N ASN A 145 -4.45 3.63 -0.42
CA ASN A 145 -4.93 3.83 0.94
C ASN A 145 -4.10 4.85 1.72
N LEU A 146 -2.79 4.93 1.46
CA LEU A 146 -1.90 5.91 2.08
C LEU A 146 -2.02 7.32 1.49
N MET A 147 -2.34 7.42 0.19
CA MET A 147 -2.60 8.71 -0.47
C MET A 147 -3.92 9.36 -0.01
N LYS A 148 -4.85 8.57 0.54
CA LYS A 148 -6.09 9.08 1.12
C LYS A 148 -5.79 9.70 2.48
N ASP A 149 -6.30 10.92 2.70
CA ASP A 149 -6.16 11.71 3.94
C ASP A 149 -6.21 10.84 5.23
N PRO A 150 -5.09 10.71 5.97
CA PRO A 150 -5.02 9.94 7.21
C PRO A 150 -5.97 10.55 8.25
N GLY A 151 -7.12 9.92 8.47
CA GLY A 151 -8.11 10.33 9.48
C GLY A 151 -9.48 10.73 8.94
N ARG A 152 -9.66 10.91 7.62
CA ARG A 152 -10.99 11.14 7.02
C ARG A 152 -11.58 9.92 6.33
N ASN A 153 -10.84 8.83 6.23
CA ASN A 153 -11.31 7.64 5.55
C ASN A 153 -12.28 6.83 6.45
N LYS A 154 -13.56 7.21 6.42
CA LYS A 154 -14.68 6.38 6.91
C LYS A 154 -15.13 5.32 5.88
N GLY A 155 -14.49 5.28 4.71
CA GLY A 155 -14.80 4.33 3.64
C GLY A 155 -14.28 2.92 3.92
N ALA A 156 -14.80 1.94 3.17
CA ALA A 156 -14.28 0.58 3.20
C ALA A 156 -12.80 0.59 2.80
N VAL A 157 -11.94 0.00 3.63
CA VAL A 157 -10.55 -0.27 3.23
C VAL A 157 -10.58 -1.50 2.33
N MET A 158 -9.84 -1.40 1.23
CA MET A 158 -9.73 -2.50 0.29
C MET A 158 -8.76 -3.55 0.85
N GLY A 159 -9.30 -4.72 1.19
CA GLY A 159 -8.52 -5.94 1.45
C GLY A 159 -8.03 -6.15 2.88
N ASN A 160 -7.38 -7.30 3.09
CA ASN A 160 -6.73 -7.69 4.35
C ASN A 160 -5.22 -7.41 4.29
N GLY A 161 -4.81 -6.32 3.65
CA GLY A 161 -3.41 -5.98 3.48
C GLY A 161 -2.79 -5.24 4.67
N PRO A 162 -1.50 -4.85 4.57
CA PRO A 162 -0.77 -4.16 5.63
C PRO A 162 -1.48 -2.92 6.19
N TYR A 163 -2.07 -2.06 5.36
CA TYR A 163 -2.81 -0.89 5.84
C TYR A 163 -3.99 -1.29 6.73
N SER A 164 -4.77 -2.30 6.35
CA SER A 164 -5.87 -2.83 7.16
C SER A 164 -5.38 -3.40 8.48
N TYR A 165 -4.28 -4.17 8.45
CA TYR A 165 -3.64 -4.71 9.63
C TYR A 165 -3.29 -3.60 10.63
N PHE A 166 -2.59 -2.56 10.20
CA PHE A 166 -2.20 -1.47 11.09
C PHE A 166 -3.39 -0.61 11.51
N ARG A 167 -4.36 -0.37 10.63
CA ARG A 167 -5.58 0.36 10.99
C ARG A 167 -6.32 -0.31 12.16
N GLU A 168 -6.37 -1.63 12.17
CA GLU A 168 -7.10 -2.41 13.17
C GLU A 168 -6.29 -2.68 14.44
N LYS A 169 -5.00 -3.01 14.29
CA LYS A 169 -4.16 -3.48 15.39
C LYS A 169 -3.29 -2.40 16.02
N ALA A 170 -2.88 -1.40 15.24
CA ALA A 170 -1.92 -0.39 15.68
C ALA A 170 -2.08 0.93 14.87
N PRO A 171 -3.23 1.62 14.98
CA PRO A 171 -3.55 2.79 14.14
C PRO A 171 -2.57 3.96 14.34
N PHE A 172 -1.90 4.02 15.49
CA PHE A 172 -0.83 4.98 15.76
C PHE A 172 0.36 4.83 14.79
N VAL A 173 0.62 3.63 14.25
CA VAL A 173 1.65 3.41 13.22
C VAL A 173 1.28 4.14 11.93
N LEU A 174 0.00 4.13 11.55
CA LEU A 174 -0.48 4.87 10.37
C LEU A 174 -0.38 6.39 10.57
N GLN A 175 -0.61 6.89 11.79
CA GLN A 175 -0.41 8.31 12.11
C GLN A 175 1.08 8.69 12.03
N ARG A 176 1.96 7.85 12.59
CA ARG A 176 3.41 8.08 12.53
C ARG A 176 3.93 8.06 11.10
N ILE A 177 3.52 7.07 10.30
CA ILE A 177 3.99 6.96 8.92
C ILE A 177 3.43 8.07 8.01
N ALA A 178 2.25 8.60 8.31
CA ALA A 178 1.72 9.77 7.62
C ALA A 178 2.61 11.00 7.84
N LEU A 179 3.05 11.22 9.07
CA LEU A 179 3.95 12.32 9.46
C LEU A 179 5.42 12.07 9.06
N PHE A 180 5.75 10.85 8.64
CA PHE A 180 7.12 10.46 8.34
C PHE A 180 7.60 11.02 7.00
N ASP A 181 8.74 11.70 7.02
CA ASP A 181 9.47 12.08 5.81
C ASP A 181 10.56 11.04 5.53
N VAL A 182 10.52 10.50 4.31
CA VAL A 182 11.43 9.48 3.79
C VAL A 182 12.89 10.00 3.77
N ALA A 183 13.11 11.31 3.80
CA ALA A 183 14.45 11.89 3.91
C ALA A 183 15.15 11.66 5.28
N ILE A 184 14.43 11.23 6.34
CA ILE A 184 14.94 11.16 7.73
C ILE A 184 15.20 9.70 8.16
N LEU A 185 15.51 8.82 7.20
CA LEU A 185 15.43 7.38 7.37
C LEU A 185 16.41 6.65 8.33
N PRO A 186 17.50 7.22 8.90
CA PRO A 186 18.32 6.43 9.80
C PRO A 186 18.07 6.63 11.31
N THR A 187 17.16 7.52 11.77
CA THR A 187 17.18 7.94 13.19
C THR A 187 15.87 7.84 13.96
N VAL A 188 14.74 7.50 13.33
CA VAL A 188 13.44 7.51 14.03
C VAL A 188 12.88 6.11 14.06
N ASP A 189 12.84 5.53 15.25
CA ASP A 189 12.15 4.28 15.54
C ASP A 189 10.63 4.46 15.30
N VAL A 190 10.18 4.15 14.08
CA VAL A 190 8.79 4.33 13.66
C VAL A 190 7.86 3.39 14.44
N MET A 191 8.40 2.26 14.89
CA MET A 191 7.67 1.23 15.62
C MET A 191 8.14 1.24 17.07
N PRO A 192 7.39 1.81 18.03
CA PRO A 192 7.73 1.60 19.42
C PRO A 192 7.76 0.10 19.69
N THR A 193 8.74 -0.37 20.46
CA THR A 193 8.81 -1.75 20.97
C THR A 193 7.42 -2.12 21.47
N ILE A 194 6.71 -2.97 20.74
CA ILE A 194 5.39 -3.45 21.16
C ILE A 194 5.69 -4.44 22.28
N TYR A 195 5.78 -3.92 23.51
CA TYR A 195 5.87 -4.76 24.70
C TYR A 195 4.58 -5.58 24.75
N THR A 196 4.73 -6.88 24.53
CA THR A 196 3.71 -7.90 24.79
C THR A 196 3.43 -8.01 26.28
#